data_AF-A0A1F5C7I0-F1
#
_entry.id   AF-A0A1F5C7I0-F1
#
_cell.length_a   1.000
_cell.length_b   1.000
_cell.length_c   1.000
_cell.angle_alpha   90.00
_cell.angle_beta   90.00
_cell.angle_gamma   90.00
#
_symmetry.space_group_name_H-M   'P 1'
#
loop_
_entity.id
_entity.type
_entity.pdbx_description
1 polymer ?
#
loop_
_entity_poly.entity_id
_entity_poly.type
_entity_poly.pdbx_seq_one_letter_code
_entity_poly.pdbx_strand_id
1 'polypeptide(L)' 'MKNHNYDLTKMFFAALDDSWRLEKYYIKDAESCSHCAEVFKKMKEDIDGHIEMLRGEIIKHAKEDSFD' A
#
# COMPACT_ATOMS: atom_id res chain seq x y z
N MET A 1 -16.97 -14.13 1.04
CA MET A 1 -16.36 -12.83 0.76
C MET A 1 -16.88 -12.32 -0.57
N LYS A 2 -17.67 -11.25 -0.56
CA LYS A 2 -18.10 -10.48 -1.73
C LYS A 2 -16.87 -9.94 -2.47
N ASN A 3 -16.99 -9.77 -3.79
CA ASN A 3 -15.88 -9.36 -4.64
C ASN A 3 -15.21 -8.06 -4.15
N HIS A 4 -15.98 -7.04 -3.76
CA HIS A 4 -15.39 -5.78 -3.28
C HIS A 4 -14.57 -5.93 -1.99
N ASN A 5 -14.95 -6.83 -1.07
CA ASN A 5 -14.16 -7.12 0.14
C ASN A 5 -12.86 -7.83 -0.20
N TYR A 6 -12.92 -8.77 -1.14
CA TYR A 6 -11.74 -9.43 -1.68
C TYR A 6 -10.81 -8.44 -2.38
N ASP A 7 -11.37 -7.58 -3.24
CA ASP A 7 -10.62 -6.60 -4.02
C ASP A 7 -9.92 -5.58 -3.11
N LEU A 8 -10.62 -5.05 -2.09
CA LEU A 8 -10.02 -4.17 -1.08
C LEU A 8 -8.87 -4.85 -0.34
N THR A 9 -9.07 -6.10 0.09
CA THR A 9 -8.03 -6.86 0.81
C THR A 9 -6.84 -7.17 -0.11
N LYS A 10 -7.10 -7.49 -1.38
CA LYS A 10 -6.07 -7.79 -2.37
C LYS A 10 -5.23 -6.55 -2.68
N MET A 11 -5.88 -5.40 -2.85
CA MET A 11 -5.20 -4.11 -3.03
C MET A 11 -4.41 -3.71 -1.80
N PHE A 12 -4.95 -3.94 -0.60
CA PHE A 12 -4.26 -3.65 0.66
C PHE A 12 -2.97 -4.47 0.80
N PHE A 13 -3.04 -5.78 0.51
CA PHE A 13 -1.87 -6.65 0.51
C PHE A 13 -0.81 -6.21 -0.52
N ALA A 14 -1.23 -5.85 -1.74
CA ALA A 14 -0.30 -5.38 -2.77
C ALA A 14 0.41 -4.08 -2.35
N ALA A 15 -0.34 -3.11 -1.81
CA ALA A 15 0.22 -1.84 -1.34
C ALA A 15 1.24 -2.05 -0.20
N LEU A 16 0.96 -2.98 0.73
CA LEU A 16 1.90 -3.36 1.78
C LEU A 16 3.20 -3.95 1.23
N ASP A 17 3.12 -4.86 0.25
CA ASP A 17 4.33 -5.45 -0.38
C ASP A 17 5.14 -4.37 -1.12
N ASP A 18 4.48 -3.49 -1.87
CA ASP A 18 5.13 -2.42 -2.62
C ASP A 18 5.82 -1.41 -1.69
N SER A 19 5.14 -0.94 -0.64
CA SER A 19 5.74 -0.02 0.35
C SER A 19 6.96 -0.65 1.03
N TRP A 20 6.87 -1.93 1.40
CA TRP A 20 7.99 -2.66 2.01
C TRP A 20 9.16 -2.80 1.05
N ARG A 21 8.93 -3.15 -0.23
CA ARG A 21 10.00 -3.27 -1.23
C ARG A 21 10.69 -1.94 -1.52
N LEU A 22 9.92 -0.86 -1.63
CA LEU A 22 10.44 0.49 -1.83
C LEU A 22 11.40 0.87 -0.69
N GLU A 23 10.98 0.62 0.56
CA GLU A 23 11.78 0.92 1.74
C GLU A 23 13.02 0.03 1.87
N LYS A 24 12.88 -1.27 1.65
CA LYS A 24 13.96 -2.23 1.91
C LYS A 24 14.99 -2.33 0.80
N TYR A 25 14.58 -2.11 -0.45
CA TYR A 25 15.45 -2.33 -1.60
C TYR A 25 15.54 -1.09 -2.49
N TYR A 26 14.42 -0.62 -3.05
CA TYR A 26 14.51 0.24 -4.24
C TYR A 26 15.10 1.64 -3.95
N ILE A 27 14.78 2.24 -2.80
CA ILE A 27 15.37 3.53 -2.42
C ILE A 27 16.89 3.39 -2.23
N LYS A 28 17.34 2.28 -1.66
CA LYS A 28 18.77 2.00 -1.46
C LYS A 28 19.48 1.69 -2.77
N ASP A 29 18.89 0.85 -3.61
CA ASP A 29 19.44 0.47 -4.91
C ASP A 29 19.56 1.69 -5.85
N ALA A 30 18.74 2.73 -5.62
CA ALA A 30 18.79 4.00 -6.32
C ALA A 30 19.77 5.04 -5.72
N GLU A 31 20.60 4.69 -4.73
CA GLU A 31 21.48 5.66 -4.04
C GLU A 31 22.44 6.41 -4.99
N SER A 32 22.84 5.76 -6.08
CA SER A 32 23.70 6.36 -7.11
C SER A 32 22.96 7.30 -8.07
N CYS A 33 21.64 7.42 -7.97
CA CYS A 33 20.80 8.30 -8.77
C CYS A 33 19.79 9.03 -7.88
N SER A 34 20.13 10.26 -7.46
CA SER A 34 19.30 11.06 -6.55
C SER A 34 17.87 11.26 -7.06
N HIS A 35 17.70 11.46 -8.36
CA HIS A 35 16.37 11.61 -8.97
C HIS A 35 15.52 10.33 -8.84
N CYS A 36 16.09 9.15 -9.10
CA CYS A 36 15.37 7.89 -8.90
C CYS A 36 15.02 7.66 -7.42
N ALA A 37 15.94 7.97 -6.51
CA ALA A 37 15.68 7.87 -5.08
C ALA A 37 14.53 8.80 -4.62
N GLU A 38 14.44 10.02 -5.16
CA GLU A 38 13.32 10.94 -4.91
C GLU A 38 12.00 10.40 -5.45
N VAL A 39 11.99 9.86 -6.68
CA VAL A 39 10.80 9.21 -7.25
C VAL A 39 10.31 8.08 -6.35
N PHE A 40 11.20 7.19 -5.91
CA PHE A 40 10.82 6.08 -5.04
C PHE A 40 10.37 6.51 -3.65
N LYS A 41 10.97 7.55 -3.07
CA LYS A 41 10.47 8.15 -1.82
C LYS A 41 9.05 8.68 -2.00
N LYS A 42 8.79 9.42 -3.08
CA LYS A 42 7.46 9.96 -3.36
C LYS A 42 6.43 8.85 -3.59
N MET A 43 6.79 7.82 -4.35
CA MET A 43 5.94 6.64 -4.52
C MET A 43 5.60 5.97 -3.20
N LYS A 44 6.58 5.83 -2.28
CA LYS A 44 6.34 5.23 -0.97
C LYS A 44 5.34 6.07 -0.16
N GLU A 45 5.51 7.39 -0.11
CA GLU A 45 4.57 8.29 0.58
C GLU A 45 3.14 8.13 0.07
N ASP A 46 2.97 8.07 -1.25
CA ASP A 46 1.65 7.93 -1.87
C ASP A 46 1.04 6.54 -1.58
N ILE A 47 1.85 5.47 -1.62
CA ILE A 47 1.41 4.10 -1.29
C ILE A 47 1.06 3.97 0.20
N ASP A 48 1.81 4.59 1.10
CA ASP A 48 1.48 4.63 2.53
C ASP A 48 0.12 5.32 2.75
N GLY A 49 -0.18 6.36 1.99
CA GLY A 49 -1.52 6.98 1.97
C GLY A 49 -2.61 6.00 1.53
N HIS A 50 -2.37 5.21 0.47
CA HIS A 50 -3.32 4.18 0.03
C HIS A 50 -3.51 3.07 1.07
N ILE A 51 -2.46 2.65 1.77
CA ILE A 51 -2.52 1.66 2.86
C ILE A 51 -3.50 2.14 3.94
N GLU A 52 -3.41 3.40 4.36
CA GLU A 52 -4.29 3.96 5.39
C GLU A 52 -5.75 4.03 4.93
N MET A 53 -6.00 4.43 3.67
CA MET A 53 -7.34 4.45 3.08
C MET A 53 -7.96 3.05 3.04
N LEU A 54 -7.21 2.07 2.52
CA LEU A 54 -7.66 0.69 2.39
C LEU A 54 -7.89 0.03 3.76
N ARG A 55 -6.98 0.26 4.72
CA ARG A 55 -7.14 -0.21 6.10
C ARG A 55 -8.41 0.37 6.73
N GLY A 56 -8.69 1.65 6.50
CA GLY A 56 -9.90 2.33 6.98
C GLY A 56 -11.17 1.65 6.49
N GLU A 57 -11.28 1.40 5.18
CA GLU A 57 -12.48 0.79 4.61
C GLU A 57 -12.65 -0.67 5.03
N ILE A 58 -11.57 -1.45 5.08
CA ILE A 58 -11.59 -2.84 5.56
C ILE A 58 -12.09 -2.89 7.02
N ILE A 59 -11.57 -2.03 7.90
CA ILE A 59 -12.01 -1.96 9.31
C ILE A 59 -13.48 -1.57 9.39
N LYS A 60 -13.93 -0.63 8.55
CA LYS A 60 -15.33 -0.21 8.51
C LYS A 60 -16.23 -1.38 8.10
N HIS A 61 -15.92 -2.10 7.02
CA HIS A 61 -16.69 -3.27 6.60
C HIS A 61 -16.73 -4.37 7.68
N ALA A 62 -15.61 -4.59 8.37
CA ALA A 62 -15.55 -5.54 9.48
C ALA A 62 -16.44 -5.13 10.68
N LYS A 63 -16.56 -3.83 10.95
CA LYS A 63 -17.42 -3.30 12.03
C LYS A 63 -18.90 -3.28 11.68
N GLU A 64 -19.22 -3.07 10.41
CA GLU A 64 -20.59 -3.01 9.89
C GLU A 64 -21.16 -4.41 9.57
N ASP A 65 -20.42 -5.48 9.87
CA ASP A 65 -20.76 -6.87 9.51
C ASP A 65 -21.02 -7.04 7.99
N SER A 66 -20.38 -6.18 7.19
CA SER A 66 -20.43 -6.18 5.72
C SER A 66 -19.16 -6.78 5.10
N PHE A 67 -18.32 -7.41 5.91
CA PHE A 67 -17.14 -8.18 5.49
C PHE A 67 -17.47 -9.67 5.22
N ASP A 68 -18.62 -9.91 4.59
CA ASP A 68 -19.11 -11.22 4.15
C ASP A 68 -18.67 -11.55 2.72
#